data_AF-A0A512PN73-F1
#
_entry.id   AF-A0A512PN73-F1
#
_cell.length_a   1.000
_cell.length_b   1.000
_cell.length_c   1.000
_cell.angle_alpha   90.00
_cell.angle_beta   90.00
_cell.angle_gamma   90.00
#
_symmetry.space_group_name_H-M   'P 1'
#
loop_
_entity.id
_entity.type
_entity.pdbx_description
1 polymer ?
#
loop_
_entity_poly.entity_id
_entity_poly.type
_entity_poly.pdbx_seq_one_letter_code
_entity_poly.pdbx_strand_id
1 'polypeptide(L)'
;MELQFGQLLKTKHARYFALGTVVTNNPQLILDNVNYIGKKDFVIHIKFGAGITRKAQLLVKVNGHELPAYLDKTDLEGFKAAVLNHEIDLLNVDADQLSDFHLVEELEIEDPKDEKIAYVASIRENTIQLVEAYLKDLQAKIDKLSQRKANHYFSSKAHYEQVKDFLLSVTPYMDLRLTDNQVRQDEWRLKLKLGGQ
;
A
#
# COMPACT_ATOMS: atom_id res chain seq x y z
N MET A 1 -9.12 13.01 18.08
CA MET A 1 -9.36 14.09 17.09
C MET A 1 -9.67 13.40 15.77
N GLU A 2 -10.80 13.69 15.13
CA GLU A 2 -11.09 13.14 13.81
C GLU A 2 -10.62 14.14 12.75
N LEU A 3 -9.60 13.73 11.99
CA LEU A 3 -9.00 14.55 10.95
C LEU A 3 -9.90 14.52 9.71
N GLN A 4 -10.15 15.71 9.17
CA GLN A 4 -11.01 15.88 8.00
C GLN A 4 -10.18 15.94 6.73
N PHE A 5 -10.79 15.53 5.63
CA PHE A 5 -10.20 15.70 4.30
C PHE A 5 -9.96 17.18 4.03
N GLY A 6 -8.81 17.52 3.44
CA GLY A 6 -8.47 18.91 3.11
C GLY A 6 -7.62 19.62 4.17
N GLN A 7 -7.43 19.02 5.36
CA GLN A 7 -6.65 19.65 6.42
C GLN A 7 -5.15 19.51 6.18
N LEU A 8 -4.40 20.61 6.27
CA LEU A 8 -2.96 20.59 6.42
C LEU A 8 -2.60 20.61 7.91
N LEU A 9 -1.80 19.64 8.30
CA LEU A 9 -1.36 19.38 9.65
C LEU A 9 0.15 19.55 9.73
N LYS A 10 0.65 19.89 10.91
CA LYS A 10 2.08 19.86 11.22
C LYS A 10 2.36 19.02 12.45
N THR A 11 3.48 18.33 12.42
CA THR A 11 4.16 17.82 13.61
C THR A 11 5.40 18.68 13.88
N LYS A 12 6.22 18.30 14.86
CA LYS A 12 7.52 18.93 15.08
C LYS A 12 8.47 18.82 13.88
N HIS A 13 8.29 17.81 13.03
CA HIS A 13 9.26 17.41 12.01
C HIS A 13 8.79 17.59 10.57
N ALA A 14 7.48 17.53 10.33
CA ALA A 14 6.93 17.50 8.98
C ALA A 14 5.52 18.09 8.90
N ARG A 15 5.06 18.29 7.66
CA ARG A 15 3.68 18.65 7.34
C ARG A 15 2.99 17.49 6.64
N TYR A 16 1.68 17.41 6.84
CA TYR A 16 0.85 16.34 6.32
C TYR A 16 -0.44 16.92 5.77
N PHE A 17 -0.92 16.36 4.67
CA PHE A 17 -2.27 16.51 4.20
C PHE A 17 -3.12 15.35 4.70
N ALA A 18 -4.26 15.66 5.29
CA ALA A 18 -5.21 14.67 5.75
C ALA A 18 -6.16 14.28 4.62
N LEU A 19 -6.14 12.98 4.27
CA LEU A 19 -7.20 12.35 3.49
C LEU A 19 -8.39 11.94 4.39
N GLY A 20 -8.16 11.98 5.71
CA GLY A 20 -9.12 11.69 6.76
C GLY A 20 -9.36 10.19 6.93
N THR A 21 -10.51 9.86 7.52
CA THR A 21 -10.86 8.47 7.84
C THR A 21 -11.02 7.64 6.55
N VAL A 22 -10.33 6.50 6.53
CA VAL A 22 -10.42 5.42 5.54
C VAL A 22 -10.58 4.08 6.25
N VAL A 23 -10.96 3.08 5.48
CA VAL A 23 -11.14 1.70 5.91
C VAL A 23 -10.13 0.83 5.19
N THR A 24 -9.45 -0.05 5.92
CA THR A 24 -8.47 -0.99 5.38
C THR A 24 -8.47 -2.28 6.20
N ASN A 25 -7.97 -3.37 5.62
CA ASN A 25 -7.79 -4.62 6.34
C ASN A 25 -6.42 -4.70 7.01
N ASN A 26 -6.32 -5.54 8.05
CA ASN A 26 -5.01 -5.94 8.57
C ASN A 26 -4.24 -6.70 7.47
N PRO A 27 -3.07 -6.19 7.01
CA PRO A 27 -2.33 -6.79 5.90
C PRO A 27 -1.89 -8.23 6.18
N GLN A 28 -1.61 -8.58 7.44
CA GLN A 28 -1.18 -9.94 7.80
C GLN A 28 -2.28 -10.98 7.65
N LEU A 29 -3.56 -10.56 7.74
CA LEU A 29 -4.70 -11.46 7.66
C LEU A 29 -5.20 -11.66 6.22
N ILE A 30 -4.94 -10.67 5.35
CA ILE A 30 -5.30 -10.76 3.94
C ILE A 30 -4.14 -11.26 3.07
N LEU A 31 -2.90 -11.19 3.55
CA LEU A 31 -1.73 -11.76 2.89
C LEU A 31 -1.57 -13.22 3.32
N ASP A 32 -2.07 -14.14 2.50
CA ASP A 32 -1.83 -15.57 2.65
C ASP A 32 -0.61 -15.95 1.80
N ASN A 33 0.53 -16.08 2.45
CA ASN A 33 1.74 -16.45 1.75
C ASN A 33 1.88 -17.97 1.68
N VAL A 34 2.06 -18.43 0.44
CA VAL A 34 2.69 -19.70 0.04
C VAL A 34 1.75 -20.90 -0.11
N ASN A 35 1.55 -21.24 -1.38
CA ASN A 35 1.57 -22.63 -1.80
C ASN A 35 2.57 -22.80 -2.95
N TYR A 36 3.55 -23.68 -2.77
CA TYR A 36 4.33 -24.22 -3.91
C TYR A 36 3.38 -25.08 -4.73
N ILE A 37 2.99 -24.62 -5.91
CA ILE A 37 2.28 -25.49 -6.86
C ILE A 37 3.35 -26.20 -7.71
N GLY A 38 3.60 -27.47 -7.39
CA GLY A 38 4.40 -28.36 -8.24
C GLY A 38 5.88 -28.02 -8.42
N LYS A 39 6.51 -27.29 -7.47
CA LYS A 39 7.92 -26.82 -7.51
C LYS A 39 8.30 -25.89 -8.68
N LYS A 40 7.33 -25.41 -9.46
CA LYS A 40 7.58 -24.56 -10.65
C LYS A 40 7.17 -23.11 -10.44
N ASP A 41 6.14 -22.87 -9.64
CA ASP A 41 5.63 -21.54 -9.37
C ASP A 41 5.68 -21.21 -7.87
N PHE A 42 6.03 -19.96 -7.58
CA PHE A 42 5.75 -19.33 -6.30
C PHE A 42 4.49 -18.48 -6.46
N VAL A 43 3.47 -18.78 -5.66
CA VAL A 43 2.19 -18.10 -5.71
C VAL A 43 1.99 -17.26 -4.46
N ILE A 44 1.71 -15.98 -4.66
CA ILE A 44 1.33 -15.02 -3.63
C ILE A 44 -0.20 -14.90 -3.68
N HIS A 45 -0.87 -15.07 -2.55
CA HIS A 45 -2.31 -14.96 -2.45
C HIS A 45 -2.69 -13.78 -1.54
N ILE A 46 -3.47 -12.85 -2.09
CA ILE A 46 -4.06 -11.75 -1.33
C ILE A 46 -5.58 -11.95 -1.31
N LYS A 47 -6.15 -12.20 -0.14
CA LYS A 47 -7.57 -12.47 0.10
C LYS A 47 -8.23 -11.27 0.76
N PHE A 48 -8.70 -10.31 -0.02
CA PHE A 48 -9.30 -9.08 0.53
C PHE A 48 -10.55 -9.35 1.40
N GLY A 49 -11.28 -10.44 1.13
CA GLY A 49 -12.47 -10.83 1.89
C GLY A 49 -12.21 -11.55 3.23
N ALA A 50 -10.96 -11.88 3.57
CA ALA A 50 -10.62 -12.68 4.76
C ALA A 50 -10.11 -11.84 5.95
N GLY A 51 -10.01 -10.52 5.78
CA GLY A 51 -9.36 -9.63 6.75
C GLY A 51 -10.28 -9.16 7.88
N ILE A 52 -9.66 -8.80 9.01
CA ILE A 52 -10.29 -7.93 10.00
C ILE A 52 -10.17 -6.49 9.49
N THR A 53 -11.32 -5.88 9.24
CA THR A 53 -11.44 -4.49 8.80
C THR A 53 -11.22 -3.53 9.97
N ARG A 54 -10.47 -2.45 9.73
CA ARG A 54 -10.25 -1.36 10.69
C ARG A 54 -10.42 0.00 10.02
N LYS A 55 -10.75 1.00 10.82
CA LYS A 55 -10.70 2.42 10.43
C LYS A 55 -9.33 3.00 10.76
N ALA A 56 -8.82 3.83 9.87
CA ALA A 56 -7.55 4.52 10.03
C ALA A 56 -7.67 5.96 9.52
N GLN A 57 -6.89 6.87 10.10
CA GLN A 57 -6.61 8.18 9.53
C GLN A 57 -5.51 8.03 8.49
N LEU A 58 -5.81 8.41 7.25
CA LEU A 58 -4.84 8.44 6.16
C LEU A 58 -4.24 9.83 6.04
N LEU A 59 -2.93 9.90 6.19
CA LEU A 59 -2.13 11.11 6.12
C LEU A 59 -1.03 10.93 5.08
N VAL A 60 -0.78 11.97 4.31
CA VAL A 60 0.31 11.99 3.33
C VAL A 60 1.20 13.18 3.63
N LYS A 61 2.50 12.95 3.74
CA LYS A 61 3.47 14.00 3.99
C LYS A 61 3.54 14.94 2.79
N VAL A 62 3.67 16.23 3.05
CA VAL A 62 3.70 17.28 2.01
C VAL A 62 4.89 18.21 2.19
N ASN A 63 5.34 18.80 1.08
CA ASN A 63 6.38 19.83 1.07
C ASN A 63 5.73 21.21 0.98
N GLY A 64 5.58 21.87 2.13
CA GLY A 64 4.90 23.15 2.21
C GLY A 64 3.39 23.00 2.04
N HIS A 65 2.91 23.32 0.83
CA HIS A 65 1.51 23.29 0.39
C HIS A 65 1.29 22.38 -0.82
N GLU A 66 2.37 21.85 -1.39
CA GLU A 66 2.31 21.06 -2.61
C GLU A 66 1.92 19.61 -2.29
N LEU A 67 0.81 19.17 -2.88
CA LEU A 67 0.36 17.79 -2.78
C LEU A 67 1.24 16.87 -3.63
N PRO A 68 1.53 15.63 -3.17
CA PRO A 68 2.29 14.69 -3.96
C PRO A 68 1.57 14.32 -5.27
N ALA A 69 2.31 14.29 -6.37
CA ALA A 69 1.76 14.03 -7.71
C ALA A 69 1.04 12.67 -7.82
N TYR A 70 1.41 11.68 -6.99
CA TYR A 70 0.75 10.37 -6.97
C TYR A 70 -0.70 10.43 -6.48
N LEU A 71 -1.17 11.55 -5.92
CA LEU A 71 -2.58 11.74 -5.56
C LEU A 71 -3.46 12.08 -6.77
N ASP A 72 -2.93 12.86 -7.72
CA ASP A 72 -3.68 13.32 -8.89
C ASP A 72 -3.55 12.38 -10.10
N LYS A 73 -2.45 11.65 -10.18
CA LYS A 73 -2.14 10.77 -11.31
C LYS A 73 -1.32 9.55 -10.88
N THR A 74 -1.19 8.60 -11.81
CA THR A 74 -0.19 7.55 -11.69
C THR A 74 1.21 8.17 -11.71
N ASP A 75 1.92 8.07 -10.59
CA ASP A 75 3.32 8.43 -10.42
C ASP A 75 4.00 7.36 -9.56
N LEU A 76 4.45 6.31 -10.25
CA LEU A 76 4.96 5.11 -9.59
C LEU A 76 6.25 5.38 -8.81
N GLU A 77 7.17 6.19 -9.35
CA GLU A 77 8.44 6.48 -8.67
C GLU A 77 8.22 7.38 -7.45
N GLY A 78 7.36 8.41 -7.57
CA GLY A 78 6.97 9.23 -6.44
C GLY A 78 6.27 8.43 -5.34
N PHE A 79 5.32 7.57 -5.72
CA PHE A 79 4.61 6.72 -4.76
C PHE A 79 5.55 5.70 -4.07
N LYS A 80 6.42 5.05 -4.84
CA LYS A 80 7.42 4.11 -4.31
C LYS A 80 8.36 4.79 -3.32
N ALA A 81 8.84 6.00 -3.63
CA ALA A 81 9.65 6.78 -2.72
C ALA A 81 8.89 7.12 -1.43
N ALA A 82 7.62 7.52 -1.56
CA ALA A 82 6.78 7.84 -0.41
C ALA A 82 6.56 6.62 0.52
N VAL A 83 6.32 5.43 -0.04
CA VAL A 83 6.21 4.20 0.76
C VAL A 83 7.53 3.86 1.45
N LEU A 84 8.66 3.92 0.74
CA LEU A 84 9.99 3.58 1.28
C LEU A 84 10.45 4.57 2.37
N ASN A 85 10.08 5.84 2.24
CA ASN A 85 10.45 6.90 3.17
C ASN A 85 9.42 7.11 4.29
N HIS A 86 8.39 6.24 4.39
CA HIS A 86 7.32 6.35 5.38
C HIS A 86 6.61 7.71 5.35
N GLU A 87 6.24 8.15 4.14
CA GLU A 87 5.58 9.44 3.89
C GLU A 87 4.06 9.31 3.77
N ILE A 88 3.53 8.10 3.93
CA ILE A 88 2.10 7.81 3.99
C ILE A 88 1.85 7.11 5.32
N ASP A 89 1.03 7.71 6.17
CA ASP A 89 0.68 7.17 7.48
C ASP A 89 -0.77 6.67 7.49
N LEU A 90 -0.95 5.46 8.00
CA LEU A 90 -2.25 4.86 8.32
C LEU A 90 -2.35 4.66 9.83
N LEU A 91 -2.74 5.71 10.53
CA LEU A 91 -2.87 5.72 11.99
C LEU A 91 -4.22 5.17 12.41
N ASN A 92 -4.30 4.39 13.50
CA ASN A 92 -5.61 4.04 14.05
C ASN A 92 -6.38 5.32 14.45
N VAL A 93 -7.71 5.31 14.36
CA VAL A 93 -8.53 6.48 14.70
C VAL A 93 -8.39 6.94 16.15
N ASP A 94 -7.96 6.05 17.04
CA ASP A 94 -7.71 6.23 18.47
C ASP A 94 -6.22 6.22 18.82
N ALA A 95 -5.34 6.34 17.82
CA ALA A 95 -3.90 6.35 18.02
C ALA A 95 -3.44 7.57 18.83
N ASP A 96 -2.68 7.36 19.91
CA ASP A 96 -2.10 8.43 20.72
C ASP A 96 -1.28 9.41 19.86
N GLN A 97 -0.62 8.91 18.80
CA GLN A 97 0.15 9.75 17.86
C GLN A 97 -0.68 10.87 17.22
N LEU A 98 -2.01 10.74 17.15
CA LEU A 98 -2.86 11.80 16.60
C LEU A 98 -2.81 13.09 17.43
N SER A 99 -2.42 13.04 18.71
CA SER A 99 -2.25 14.24 19.53
C SER A 99 -1.07 15.11 19.12
N ASP A 100 -0.11 14.55 18.38
CA ASP A 100 1.10 15.26 17.94
C ASP A 100 0.86 16.14 16.69
N PHE A 101 -0.32 16.00 16.07
CA PHE A 101 -0.70 16.75 14.89
C PHE A 101 -1.46 18.02 15.27
N HIS A 102 -1.02 19.15 14.72
CA HIS A 102 -1.67 20.43 14.88
C HIS A 102 -2.15 20.96 13.53
N LEU A 103 -3.40 21.41 13.47
CA LEU A 103 -3.96 22.05 12.29
C LEU A 103 -3.17 23.33 11.95
N VAL A 104 -2.80 23.44 10.68
CA VAL A 104 -2.15 24.63 10.10
C VAL A 104 -3.20 25.44 9.35
N GLU A 105 -3.91 24.77 8.44
CA GLU A 105 -4.93 25.37 7.58
C GLU A 105 -5.84 24.29 7.01
N GLU A 106 -6.97 24.72 6.47
CA GLU A 106 -7.88 23.88 5.69
C GLU A 106 -7.82 24.40 4.24
N LEU A 107 -7.51 23.51 3.30
CA LEU A 107 -7.47 23.87 1.89
C LEU A 107 -8.90 24.09 1.39
N GLU A 108 -9.10 25.17 0.62
CA GLU A 108 -10.34 25.38 -0.11
C GLU A 108 -10.41 24.38 -1.27
N ILE A 109 -11.29 23.40 -1.13
CA ILE A 109 -11.49 22.32 -2.11
C ILE A 109 -12.91 22.44 -2.66
N GLU A 110 -13.04 22.46 -4.00
CA GLU A 110 -14.30 22.71 -4.69
C GLU A 110 -15.30 21.57 -4.50
N ASP A 111 -14.87 20.31 -4.69
CA ASP A 111 -15.66 19.12 -4.36
C ASP A 111 -14.89 18.15 -3.44
N PRO A 112 -14.98 18.35 -2.11
CA PRO A 112 -14.22 17.54 -1.15
C PRO A 112 -14.56 16.05 -1.19
N LYS A 113 -15.76 15.68 -1.65
CA LYS A 113 -16.16 14.27 -1.67
C LYS A 113 -15.57 13.57 -2.88
N ASP A 114 -15.69 14.18 -4.04
CA ASP A 114 -15.19 13.62 -5.30
C ASP A 114 -13.67 13.60 -5.32
N GLU A 115 -13.00 14.64 -4.81
CA GLU A 115 -11.54 14.65 -4.69
C GLU A 115 -11.02 13.60 -3.71
N LYS A 116 -11.69 13.41 -2.55
CA LYS A 116 -11.32 12.33 -1.63
C LYS A 116 -11.43 10.96 -2.29
N ILE A 117 -12.50 10.73 -3.07
CA ILE A 117 -12.67 9.49 -3.84
C ILE A 117 -11.51 9.31 -4.83
N ALA A 118 -11.19 10.36 -5.59
CA ALA A 118 -10.12 10.34 -6.57
C ALA A 118 -8.75 10.05 -5.95
N TYR A 119 -8.40 10.71 -4.83
CA TYR A 119 -7.11 10.53 -4.16
C TYR A 119 -6.95 9.13 -3.56
N VAL A 120 -7.99 8.60 -2.92
CA VAL A 120 -7.98 7.22 -2.40
C VAL A 120 -7.88 6.22 -3.56
N ALA A 121 -8.57 6.46 -4.68
CA ALA A 121 -8.46 5.62 -5.86
C ALA A 121 -7.06 5.68 -6.49
N SER A 122 -6.45 6.85 -6.57
CA SER A 122 -5.09 7.03 -7.11
C SER A 122 -4.04 6.31 -6.26
N ILE A 123 -4.14 6.39 -4.93
CA ILE A 123 -3.24 5.63 -4.03
C ILE A 123 -3.36 4.13 -4.30
N ARG A 124 -4.58 3.60 -4.41
CA ARG A 124 -4.81 2.17 -4.72
C ARG A 124 -4.20 1.77 -6.05
N GLU A 125 -4.42 2.58 -7.09
CA GLU A 125 -3.90 2.32 -8.44
C GLU A 125 -2.37 2.32 -8.45
N ASN A 126 -1.74 3.33 -7.86
CA ASN A 126 -0.28 3.37 -7.72
C ASN A 126 0.26 2.17 -6.93
N THR A 127 -0.47 1.71 -5.91
CA THR A 127 -0.09 0.52 -5.13
C THR A 127 -0.16 -0.76 -5.97
N ILE A 128 -1.21 -0.93 -6.76
CA ILE A 128 -1.39 -2.07 -7.69
C ILE A 128 -0.21 -2.11 -8.68
N GLN A 129 0.08 -0.97 -9.31
CA GLN A 129 1.18 -0.88 -10.27
C GLN A 129 2.56 -1.11 -9.61
N LEU A 130 2.75 -0.68 -8.36
CA LEU A 130 3.97 -0.93 -7.61
C LEU A 130 4.18 -2.43 -7.33
N VAL A 131 3.12 -3.15 -6.96
CA VAL A 131 3.18 -4.61 -6.77
C VAL A 131 3.52 -5.30 -8.09
N GLU A 132 2.86 -4.93 -9.19
CA GLU A 132 3.13 -5.51 -10.51
C GLU A 132 4.57 -5.25 -10.98
N ALA A 133 5.06 -4.02 -10.82
CA ALA A 133 6.42 -3.65 -11.16
C ALA A 133 7.45 -4.42 -10.32
N TYR A 134 7.24 -4.52 -9.01
CA TYR A 134 8.10 -5.29 -8.12
C TYR A 134 8.19 -6.77 -8.55
N LEU A 135 7.05 -7.38 -8.85
CA LEU A 135 7.01 -8.79 -9.28
C LEU A 135 7.63 -9.00 -10.65
N LYS A 136 7.45 -8.07 -11.58
CA LYS A 136 8.11 -8.10 -12.89
C LYS A 136 9.63 -8.03 -12.76
N ASP A 137 10.13 -7.12 -11.92
CA ASP A 137 11.57 -7.01 -11.64
C ASP A 137 12.12 -8.25 -10.96
N LEU A 138 11.35 -8.83 -10.04
CA LEU A 138 11.72 -10.08 -9.37
C LEU A 138 11.74 -11.26 -10.34
N GLN A 139 10.74 -11.38 -11.22
CA GLN A 139 10.72 -12.37 -12.29
C GLN A 139 11.95 -12.23 -13.19
N ALA A 140 12.27 -11.01 -13.63
CA ALA A 140 13.45 -10.75 -14.46
C ALA A 140 14.77 -11.10 -13.76
N LYS A 141 14.85 -10.98 -12.43
CA LYS A 141 16.00 -11.45 -11.64
C LYS A 141 16.06 -12.97 -11.61
N ILE A 142 14.93 -13.66 -11.43
CA ILE A 142 14.85 -15.12 -11.40
C ILE A 142 15.18 -15.72 -12.76
N ASP A 143 14.69 -15.13 -13.86
CA ASP A 143 14.91 -15.59 -15.24
C ASP A 143 16.40 -15.57 -15.66
N LYS A 144 17.21 -14.72 -15.01
CA LYS A 144 18.68 -14.66 -15.24
C LYS A 144 19.44 -15.77 -14.51
N LEU A 145 18.79 -16.54 -13.65
CA LEU A 145 19.42 -17.63 -12.91
C LEU A 145 19.42 -18.92 -13.73
N SER A 146 20.43 -19.76 -13.52
CA SER A 146 20.38 -21.15 -14.00
C SER A 146 19.14 -21.86 -13.46
N GLN A 147 18.56 -22.79 -14.21
CA GLN A 147 17.39 -23.58 -13.80
C GLN A 147 17.48 -24.11 -12.35
N ARG A 148 18.63 -24.65 -11.95
CA ARG A 148 18.86 -25.15 -10.58
C ARG A 148 18.70 -24.04 -9.53
N LYS A 149 19.27 -22.86 -9.77
CA LYS A 149 19.19 -21.71 -8.86
C LYS A 149 17.79 -21.11 -8.81
N ALA A 150 17.10 -21.03 -9.95
CA ALA A 150 15.74 -20.55 -10.03
C ALA A 150 14.77 -21.43 -9.21
N ASN A 151 14.85 -22.77 -9.38
CA ASN A 151 14.01 -23.72 -8.65
C ASN A 151 14.17 -23.62 -7.12
N HIS A 152 15.34 -23.17 -6.66
CA HIS A 152 15.68 -23.01 -5.25
C HIS A 152 15.69 -21.55 -4.79
N TYR A 153 15.18 -20.61 -5.60
CA TYR A 153 15.25 -19.19 -5.29
C TYR A 153 14.61 -18.88 -3.93
N PHE A 154 13.37 -19.33 -3.72
CA PHE A 154 12.66 -19.18 -2.44
C PHE A 154 13.00 -20.24 -1.38
N SER A 155 13.94 -21.15 -1.64
CA SER A 155 14.48 -22.01 -0.58
C SER A 155 15.28 -21.21 0.46
N SER A 156 15.80 -20.04 0.08
CA SER A 156 16.36 -19.07 1.03
C SER A 156 15.25 -18.33 1.74
N LYS A 157 15.19 -18.44 3.08
CA LYS A 157 14.27 -17.65 3.92
C LYS A 157 14.40 -16.15 3.64
N ALA A 158 15.60 -15.66 3.36
CA ALA A 158 15.82 -14.24 3.12
C ALA A 158 15.04 -13.72 1.89
N HIS A 159 14.99 -14.47 0.79
CA HIS A 159 14.24 -14.04 -0.40
C HIS A 159 12.73 -14.05 -0.13
N TYR A 160 12.25 -15.02 0.64
CA TYR A 160 10.85 -15.09 1.03
C TYR A 160 10.45 -13.91 1.93
N GLU A 161 11.22 -13.63 2.98
CA GLU A 161 10.91 -12.51 3.89
C GLU A 161 11.01 -11.17 3.16
N GLN A 162 11.95 -10.98 2.22
CA GLN A 162 12.02 -9.76 1.40
C GLN A 162 10.73 -9.50 0.60
N VAL A 163 10.15 -10.53 -0.01
CA VAL A 163 8.88 -10.40 -0.73
C VAL A 163 7.74 -10.14 0.23
N LYS A 164 7.70 -10.85 1.35
CA LYS A 164 6.68 -10.69 2.38
C LYS A 164 6.71 -9.31 3.01
N ASP A 165 7.87 -8.78 3.37
CA ASP A 165 8.05 -7.47 3.98
C ASP A 165 7.58 -6.36 3.03
N PHE A 166 7.97 -6.46 1.75
CA PHE A 166 7.47 -5.56 0.71
C PHE A 166 5.94 -5.62 0.59
N LEU A 167 5.36 -6.82 0.49
CA LEU A 167 3.91 -6.98 0.38
C LEU A 167 3.21 -6.43 1.62
N LEU A 168 3.72 -6.70 2.82
CA LEU A 168 3.15 -6.17 4.07
C LEU A 168 3.21 -4.64 4.12
N SER A 169 4.23 -4.00 3.54
CA SER A 169 4.32 -2.54 3.52
C SER A 169 3.33 -1.87 2.55
N VAL A 170 2.94 -2.55 1.46
CA VAL A 170 2.06 -1.98 0.41
C VAL A 170 0.62 -2.44 0.51
N THR A 171 0.36 -3.65 1.01
CA THR A 171 -0.98 -4.25 1.11
C THR A 171 -2.03 -3.36 1.81
N PRO A 172 -1.71 -2.59 2.88
CA PRO A 172 -2.67 -1.68 3.49
C PRO A 172 -3.27 -0.65 2.51
N TYR A 173 -2.50 -0.23 1.50
CA TYR A 173 -2.91 0.75 0.51
C TYR A 173 -3.72 0.15 -0.65
N MET A 174 -3.64 -1.17 -0.85
CA MET A 174 -4.39 -1.88 -1.89
C MET A 174 -5.89 -2.00 -1.57
N ASP A 175 -6.23 -2.03 -0.29
CA ASP A 175 -7.59 -2.24 0.21
C ASP A 175 -8.23 -0.97 0.78
N LEU A 176 -7.73 0.21 0.40
CA LEU A 176 -8.32 1.46 0.91
C LEU A 176 -9.77 1.61 0.44
N ARG A 177 -10.63 1.91 1.41
CA ARG A 177 -12.06 2.07 1.23
C ARG A 177 -12.51 3.33 1.97
N LEU A 178 -13.58 3.96 1.49
CA LEU A 178 -14.14 5.15 2.12
C LEU A 178 -15.17 4.79 3.20
N THR A 179 -15.79 3.63 3.06
CA THR A 179 -16.83 3.15 3.99
C THR A 179 -16.70 1.65 4.24
N ASP A 180 -17.19 1.20 5.38
CA ASP A 180 -17.14 -0.22 5.80
C ASP A 180 -17.90 -1.13 4.81
N ASN A 181 -18.94 -0.60 4.15
CA ASN A 181 -19.81 -1.33 3.24
C ASN A 181 -19.16 -1.62 1.87
N GLN A 182 -18.05 -0.96 1.52
CA GLN A 182 -17.32 -1.21 0.27
C GLN A 182 -16.46 -2.48 0.36
N VAL A 183 -17.05 -3.59 0.80
CA VAL A 183 -16.32 -4.84 1.05
C VAL A 183 -15.76 -5.41 -0.26
N ARG A 184 -14.45 -5.63 -0.30
CA ARG A 184 -13.80 -6.39 -1.38
C ARG A 184 -13.88 -7.88 -1.07
N GLN A 185 -14.41 -8.65 -2.01
CA GLN A 185 -14.49 -10.11 -1.94
C GLN A 185 -13.60 -10.80 -2.98
N ASP A 186 -12.89 -10.00 -3.78
CA ASP A 186 -11.98 -10.53 -4.78
C ASP A 186 -10.68 -11.04 -4.15
N GLU A 187 -10.00 -11.87 -4.91
CA GLU A 187 -8.72 -12.45 -4.53
C GLU A 187 -7.68 -12.17 -5.62
N TRP A 188 -6.47 -11.87 -5.20
CA TRP A 188 -5.33 -11.73 -6.09
C TRP A 188 -4.38 -12.91 -5.97
N ARG A 189 -4.07 -13.54 -7.11
CA ARG A 189 -3.16 -14.68 -7.20
C ARG A 189 -2.02 -14.34 -8.14
N LEU A 190 -0.94 -13.84 -7.55
CA LEU A 190 0.23 -13.40 -8.29
C LEU A 190 1.21 -14.56 -8.39
N LYS A 191 1.77 -14.81 -9.58
CA LYS A 191 2.62 -15.97 -9.86
C LYS A 191 4.01 -15.55 -10.31
N LEU A 192 5.03 -16.09 -9.66
CA LEU A 192 6.43 -16.03 -10.08
C LEU A 192 6.87 -17.41 -10.54
N LYS A 193 7.38 -17.51 -11.76
CA LYS A 193 7.94 -18.75 -12.31
C LYS A 193 9.34 -18.95 -11.75
N LEU A 194 9.56 -20.09 -11.09
CA LEU A 194 10.85 -20.50 -10.53
C LEU A 194 11.66 -21.37 -11.49
N GLY A 195 11.13 -21.61 -12.68
CA GLY A 195 11.83 -22.33 -13.74
C GLY A 195 10.89 -23.14 -14.62
N GLY A 196 11.38 -23.51 -15.80
CA GLY A 196 10.67 -24.30 -16.79
C GLY A 196 11.55 -24.49 -18.01
N GLN A 197 11.45 -25.66 -18.64
CA GLN A 197 11.95 -25.89 -19.99
C GLN A 197 11.25 -24.95 -20.97
#